data_AF-A0A8S0WFK7-F1
#
_entry.id   AF-A0A8S0WFK7-F1
#
_cell.length_a   1.000
_cell.length_b   1.000
_cell.length_c   1.000
_cell.angle_alpha   90.00
_cell.angle_beta   90.00
_cell.angle_gamma   90.00
#
_symmetry.space_group_name_H-M   'P 1'
#
loop_
_entity.id
_entity.type
_entity.pdbx_description
1 polymer ?
#
loop_
_entity_poly.entity_id
_entity_poly.type
_entity_poly.pdbx_seq_one_letter_code
_entity_poly.pdbx_strand_id
1 'polypeptide(L)'
;MASSPSDTRSTCAFCHNAGDDLKRCGGCRSVYYCSKECQLSHWKKHKPGCVLPWSLPDPKPAVHQNQLDGKDIPTGSTSSFPRAPTTPSHAQDVVVGVKILDSDSTKGNRGRHFVAEIFKPDHPIFTRGELCPLTAVYGIPILLYRTQFPYSDNQPAVYLRIEPSSGFAPFHWQTDWNGICYAVRKDRQPLHPELLETMHEFHSSLLGSGYFKEPVGRRPYQITPKAYRKFSDEYWRKQKQFGRVSILASDGME
;
A
#
# COMPACT_ATOMS: atom_id res chain seq x y z
N MET A 1 -58.43 7.99 11.88
CA MET A 1 -57.49 9.08 11.53
C MET A 1 -56.21 8.41 11.06
N ALA A 2 -55.83 8.61 9.80
CA ALA A 2 -54.67 7.97 9.20
C ALA A 2 -53.39 8.73 9.59
N SER A 3 -52.39 8.01 10.08
CA SER A 3 -51.07 8.55 10.45
C SER A 3 -50.27 8.91 9.20
N SER A 4 -49.79 10.15 9.14
CA SER A 4 -48.97 10.72 8.06
C SER A 4 -47.61 10.00 7.90
N PRO A 5 -47.03 9.96 6.69
CA PRO A 5 -45.68 9.45 6.50
C PRO A 5 -44.65 10.44 7.05
N SER A 6 -43.75 9.97 7.90
CA SER A 6 -42.60 10.72 8.40
C SER A 6 -41.65 11.06 7.25
N ASP A 7 -41.61 12.34 6.86
CA ASP A 7 -40.77 12.89 5.79
C ASP A 7 -39.30 12.96 6.27
N THR A 8 -38.59 11.84 6.24
CA THR A 8 -37.15 11.78 6.60
C THR A 8 -36.28 12.22 5.43
N ARG A 9 -36.40 13.49 5.01
CA ARG A 9 -35.49 14.04 4.00
C ARG A 9 -34.12 14.25 4.62
N SER A 10 -33.09 13.68 4.00
CA SER A 10 -31.71 13.94 4.39
C SER A 10 -31.34 15.39 4.03
N THR A 11 -30.42 15.98 4.78
CA THR A 11 -29.94 17.36 4.56
C THR A 11 -28.48 17.38 4.18
N CYS A 12 -28.10 18.31 3.30
CA CYS A 12 -26.70 18.54 2.95
C CYS A 12 -25.88 18.97 4.17
N ALA A 13 -24.75 18.31 4.44
CA ALA A 13 -23.90 18.61 5.60
C ALA A 13 -23.11 19.93 5.47
N PHE A 14 -23.15 20.59 4.30
CA PHE A 14 -22.52 21.89 4.09
C PHE A 14 -23.52 23.05 4.03
N CYS A 15 -24.48 23.00 3.10
CA CYS A 15 -25.42 24.10 2.85
C CYS A 15 -26.78 23.90 3.53
N HIS A 16 -26.99 22.77 4.22
CA HIS A 16 -28.20 22.45 4.99
C HIS A 16 -29.51 22.34 4.21
N ASN A 17 -29.48 22.45 2.89
CA ASN A 17 -30.65 22.20 2.04
C ASN A 17 -31.07 20.72 2.12
N ALA A 18 -32.37 20.50 2.33
CA ALA A 18 -32.99 19.19 2.23
C ALA A 18 -33.18 18.78 0.77
N GLY A 19 -33.02 17.49 0.47
CA GLY A 19 -33.26 16.96 -0.86
C GLY A 19 -33.35 15.44 -0.87
N ASP A 20 -34.06 14.92 -1.87
CA ASP A 20 -34.31 13.48 -1.97
C ASP A 20 -33.16 12.72 -2.67
N ASP A 21 -32.31 13.41 -3.42
CA ASP A 21 -31.18 12.85 -4.17
C ASP A 21 -29.81 13.36 -3.68
N LEU A 22 -29.59 13.29 -2.36
CA LEU A 22 -28.30 13.67 -1.79
C LEU A 22 -27.26 12.55 -1.91
N LYS A 23 -26.05 12.92 -2.29
CA LYS A 23 -24.91 12.01 -2.45
C LYS A 23 -24.26 11.76 -1.10
N ARG A 24 -24.10 10.50 -0.73
CA ARG A 24 -23.37 10.09 0.48
C ARG A 24 -21.86 10.29 0.30
N CYS A 25 -21.16 10.64 1.37
CA CYS A 25 -19.70 10.61 1.39
C CYS A 25 -19.20 9.21 1.01
N GLY A 26 -18.34 9.10 -0.01
CA GLY A 26 -17.79 7.81 -0.46
C GLY A 26 -16.89 7.11 0.56
N GLY A 27 -16.35 7.85 1.53
CA GLY A 27 -15.60 7.32 2.66
C GLY A 27 -16.52 6.76 3.72
N CYS A 28 -16.99 7.61 4.63
CA CYS A 28 -17.77 7.17 5.80
C CYS A 28 -19.22 6.76 5.51
N ARG A 29 -19.80 7.19 4.38
CA ARG A 29 -21.22 7.03 4.04
C ARG A 29 -22.21 7.58 5.07
N SER A 30 -21.74 8.31 6.09
CA SER A 30 -22.54 8.79 7.23
C SER A 30 -23.04 10.23 7.08
N VAL A 31 -22.56 10.97 6.08
CA VAL A 31 -23.01 12.34 5.78
C VAL A 31 -23.37 12.48 4.30
N TYR A 32 -24.25 13.45 4.00
CA TYR A 32 -24.89 13.65 2.70
C TYR A 32 -24.55 15.04 2.13
N TYR A 33 -24.47 15.15 0.81
CA TYR A 33 -24.17 16.39 0.08
C TYR A 33 -25.02 16.51 -1.18
N CYS A 34 -25.49 17.72 -1.48
CA CYS A 34 -26.20 17.95 -2.75
C CYS A 34 -25.26 17.95 -3.96
N SER A 35 -23.98 18.26 -3.75
CA SER A 35 -23.00 18.35 -4.83
C SER A 35 -21.56 18.08 -4.35
N LYS A 36 -20.65 17.90 -5.31
CA LYS A 36 -19.22 17.71 -5.04
C LYS A 36 -18.61 18.96 -4.40
N GLU A 37 -19.08 20.13 -4.80
CA GLU A 37 -18.66 21.42 -4.27
C GLU A 37 -19.01 21.54 -2.78
N CYS A 38 -20.23 21.13 -2.40
CA CYS A 38 -20.63 21.10 -0.99
C CYS A 38 -19.80 20.11 -0.17
N GLN A 39 -19.45 18.95 -0.74
CA GLN A 39 -18.56 17.98 -0.08
C GLN A 39 -17.16 18.56 0.15
N LEU A 40 -16.57 19.23 -0.84
CA LEU A 40 -15.25 19.85 -0.74
C LEU A 40 -15.22 20.98 0.29
N SER A 41 -16.26 21.83 0.31
CA SER A 41 -16.35 22.94 1.24
C SER A 41 -16.51 22.48 2.70
N HIS A 42 -17.23 21.39 2.95
CA HIS A 42 -17.34 20.80 4.29
C HIS A 42 -16.11 19.96 4.69
N TRP A 43 -15.22 19.63 3.75
CA TRP A 43 -14.18 18.62 3.96
C TRP A 43 -13.27 18.91 5.15
N LYS A 44 -12.82 20.16 5.35
CA LYS A 44 -11.93 20.51 6.48
C LYS A 44 -12.53 20.13 7.84
N LYS A 45 -13.85 20.28 8.00
CA LYS A 45 -14.57 19.96 9.24
C LYS A 45 -14.96 18.48 9.31
N HIS A 46 -15.30 17.87 8.18
CA HIS A 46 -15.70 16.47 8.11
C HIS A 46 -14.53 15.49 8.24
N LYS A 47 -13.36 15.84 7.68
CA LYS A 47 -12.18 14.98 7.53
C LYS A 47 -11.73 14.28 8.81
N PRO A 48 -11.67 14.94 9.99
CA PRO A 48 -11.23 14.28 11.22
C PRO A 48 -12.13 13.11 11.67
N GLY A 49 -13.42 13.14 11.30
CA GLY A 49 -14.41 12.11 11.67
C GLY A 49 -14.82 11.19 10.51
N CYS A 50 -14.21 11.33 9.34
CA CYS A 50 -14.55 10.51 8.17
C CYS A 50 -13.86 9.14 8.24
N VAL A 51 -14.51 8.19 8.91
CA VAL A 51 -14.05 6.80 9.04
C VAL A 51 -14.83 5.87 8.11
N LEU A 52 -14.13 5.00 7.37
CA LEU A 52 -14.77 4.02 6.48
C LEU A 52 -15.60 3.02 7.29
N PRO A 53 -16.77 2.55 6.80
CA PRO A 53 -17.64 1.62 7.53
C PRO A 53 -16.98 0.30 7.94
N TRP A 54 -15.91 -0.11 7.25
CA TRP A 54 -15.15 -1.33 7.53
C TRP A 54 -13.97 -1.10 8.49
N SER A 55 -13.73 0.15 8.91
CA SER A 55 -12.68 0.53 9.87
C SER A 55 -13.18 0.65 11.31
N LEU A 56 -14.46 0.34 11.57
CA LEU A 56 -14.95 0.18 12.93
C LEU A 56 -14.54 -1.21 13.44
N PRO A 57 -13.84 -1.32 14.58
CA PRO A 57 -13.70 -2.62 15.24
C PRO A 57 -15.09 -3.15 15.59
N ASP A 58 -15.33 -4.45 15.39
CA ASP A 58 -16.56 -5.10 15.83
C ASP A 58 -16.84 -4.72 17.30
N PRO A 59 -18.11 -4.43 17.68
CA PRO A 59 -18.45 -4.25 19.08
C PRO A 59 -18.12 -5.55 19.81
N LYS A 60 -17.04 -5.52 20.60
CA LYS A 60 -16.62 -6.66 21.44
C LYS A 60 -17.81 -7.03 22.33
N PRO A 61 -18.18 -8.32 22.43
CA PRO A 61 -19.16 -8.75 23.43
C PRO A 61 -18.61 -8.40 24.82
N ALA A 62 -19.48 -7.82 25.65
CA ALA A 62 -19.14 -7.42 27.01
C ALA A 62 -18.68 -8.65 27.83
N VAL A 63 -17.38 -8.74 28.09
CA VAL A 63 -16.83 -9.73 29.03
C VAL A 63 -16.95 -9.12 30.43
N HIS A 64 -17.80 -9.74 31.25
CA HIS A 64 -17.87 -9.50 32.69
C HIS A 64 -16.49 -9.72 33.31
N GLN A 65 -15.94 -8.68 33.94
CA GLN A 65 -14.74 -8.76 34.76
C GLN A 65 -15.10 -9.42 36.09
N ASN A 66 -14.56 -10.61 36.35
CA ASN A 66 -14.45 -11.12 37.70
C ASN A 66 -13.07 -10.76 38.26
N GLN A 67 -13.13 -10.01 39.35
CA GLN A 67 -12.07 -9.60 40.26
C GLN A 67 -11.43 -10.82 40.92
N LEU A 68 -10.10 -10.89 40.93
CA LEU A 68 -9.34 -11.83 41.77
C LEU A 68 -8.53 -11.01 42.77
N ASP A 69 -8.99 -11.06 44.01
CA ASP A 69 -8.32 -10.54 45.19
C ASP A 69 -7.05 -11.36 45.49
N GLY A 70 -5.99 -10.67 45.87
CA GLY A 70 -4.71 -11.29 46.19
C GLY A 70 -4.72 -12.02 47.54
N LYS A 71 -3.77 -12.96 47.70
CA LYS A 71 -3.11 -13.24 48.98
C LYS A 71 -1.89 -14.17 48.83
N ASP A 72 -0.83 -13.75 49.53
CA ASP A 72 0.17 -14.53 50.26
C ASP A 72 1.39 -15.18 49.55
N ILE A 73 2.55 -14.71 50.02
CA ILE A 73 3.94 -15.21 49.92
C ILE A 73 4.17 -16.14 51.14
N PRO A 74 4.92 -17.28 51.06
CA PRO A 74 6.33 -17.26 51.52
C PRO A 74 7.34 -18.24 50.86
N THR A 75 8.48 -17.65 50.50
CA THR A 75 9.91 -18.00 50.76
C THR A 75 10.53 -19.38 50.47
N GLY A 76 11.72 -19.30 49.82
CA GLY A 76 12.88 -20.21 49.93
C GLY A 76 13.35 -20.76 48.57
N SER A 77 14.62 -20.97 48.21
CA SER A 77 15.96 -20.62 48.71
C SER A 77 16.94 -20.96 47.57
N THR A 78 18.00 -20.14 47.42
CA THR A 78 19.36 -20.47 46.91
C THR A 78 19.55 -21.25 45.58
N SER A 79 20.21 -20.65 44.59
CA SER A 79 21.63 -20.92 44.31
C SER A 79 22.15 -20.08 43.14
N SER A 80 23.44 -19.81 43.22
CA SER A 80 24.26 -18.84 42.50
C SER A 80 24.98 -19.43 41.30
N PHE A 81 24.95 -18.73 40.15
CA PHE A 81 26.02 -18.78 39.14
C PHE A 81 26.18 -17.41 38.46
N PRO A 82 27.41 -16.87 38.28
CA PRO A 82 27.62 -15.64 37.56
C PRO A 82 27.59 -15.93 36.06
N ARG A 83 26.55 -15.45 35.36
CA ARG A 83 26.56 -15.43 33.88
C ARG A 83 27.08 -14.08 33.45
N ALA A 84 28.17 -14.12 32.67
CA ALA A 84 28.76 -12.99 31.97
C ALA A 84 27.67 -12.11 31.31
N PRO A 85 27.90 -10.79 31.13
CA PRO A 85 26.97 -9.95 30.42
C PRO A 85 26.84 -10.49 29.00
N THR A 86 25.75 -11.21 28.73
CA THR A 86 25.31 -11.44 27.36
C THR A 86 24.87 -10.09 26.86
N THR A 87 25.77 -9.41 26.17
CA THR A 87 25.43 -8.37 25.21
C THR A 87 24.29 -8.93 24.35
N PRO A 88 23.09 -8.35 24.36
CA PRO A 88 22.08 -8.74 23.39
C PRO A 88 22.63 -8.27 22.04
N SER A 89 23.04 -9.23 21.21
CA SER A 89 23.26 -9.02 19.79
C SER A 89 21.91 -8.70 19.14
N HIS A 90 21.44 -7.47 19.32
CA HIS A 90 20.36 -6.87 18.54
C HIS A 90 20.92 -6.44 17.18
N ALA A 91 21.42 -7.40 16.38
CA ALA A 91 21.39 -7.23 14.94
C ALA A 91 19.92 -7.31 14.54
N GLN A 92 19.24 -6.16 14.58
CA GLN A 92 17.81 -6.03 14.33
C GLN A 92 17.47 -6.62 12.95
N ASP A 93 16.37 -7.39 12.85
CA ASP A 93 15.82 -7.99 11.62
C ASP A 93 15.39 -6.93 10.58
N VAL A 94 16.32 -6.12 10.09
CA VAL A 94 16.02 -5.06 9.12
C VAL A 94 15.84 -5.65 7.73
N VAL A 95 14.92 -5.07 6.96
CA VAL A 95 14.60 -5.49 5.59
C VAL A 95 15.05 -4.42 4.62
N VAL A 96 15.78 -4.81 3.57
CA VAL A 96 16.11 -3.90 2.46
C VAL A 96 14.88 -3.79 1.55
N GLY A 97 14.38 -2.56 1.42
CA GLY A 97 13.28 -2.21 0.54
C GLY A 97 13.63 -1.01 -0.35
N VAL A 98 12.60 -0.38 -0.90
CA VAL A 98 12.75 0.74 -1.84
C VAL A 98 11.85 1.89 -1.44
N LYS A 99 12.42 3.09 -1.37
CA LYS A 99 11.70 4.37 -1.38
C LYS A 99 11.48 4.79 -2.82
N ILE A 100 10.23 5.12 -3.15
CA ILE A 100 9.81 5.59 -4.46
C ILE A 100 9.80 7.12 -4.42
N LEU A 101 10.64 7.73 -5.25
CA LEU A 101 10.71 9.17 -5.43
C LEU A 101 9.62 9.65 -6.39
N ASP A 102 9.08 10.82 -6.07
CA ASP A 102 8.08 11.47 -6.91
C ASP A 102 8.65 11.95 -8.24
N SER A 103 7.76 12.22 -9.20
CA SER A 103 8.13 12.65 -10.55
C SER A 103 8.93 13.96 -10.53
N ASP A 104 8.61 14.88 -9.61
CA ASP A 104 9.27 16.19 -9.49
C ASP A 104 10.71 16.08 -8.99
N SER A 105 10.99 15.15 -8.07
CA SER A 105 12.31 14.88 -7.50
C SER A 105 13.29 14.30 -8.52
N THR A 106 12.82 13.89 -9.70
CA THR A 106 13.67 13.35 -10.78
C THR A 106 14.02 14.37 -11.87
N LYS A 107 13.52 15.62 -11.78
CA LYS A 107 13.86 16.70 -12.72
C LYS A 107 15.35 17.07 -12.60
N GLY A 108 16.19 16.51 -13.47
CA GLY A 108 17.63 16.81 -13.58
C GLY A 108 18.56 15.62 -13.40
N ASN A 109 18.06 14.48 -12.90
CA ASN A 109 18.85 13.25 -12.77
C ASN A 109 18.08 12.12 -13.43
N ARG A 110 18.61 11.55 -14.51
CA ARG A 110 17.94 10.56 -15.38
C ARG A 110 17.25 9.44 -14.58
N GLY A 111 15.96 9.62 -14.27
CA GLY A 111 14.99 8.53 -14.07
C GLY A 111 15.18 7.59 -12.87
N ARG A 112 15.97 7.92 -11.83
CA ARG A 112 16.06 7.04 -10.64
C ARG A 112 14.92 7.31 -9.67
N HIS A 113 13.71 6.85 -10.02
CA HIS A 113 12.53 6.85 -9.14
C HIS A 113 12.68 5.91 -7.93
N PHE A 114 13.69 5.04 -7.92
CA PHE A 114 13.81 3.96 -6.95
C PHE A 114 15.14 4.07 -6.20
N VAL A 115 15.06 4.23 -4.87
CA VAL A 115 16.21 4.36 -3.97
C VAL A 115 16.11 3.31 -2.88
N ALA A 116 17.22 2.62 -2.59
CA ALA A 116 17.25 1.62 -1.53
C ALA A 116 16.98 2.28 -0.16
N GLU A 117 16.21 1.61 0.69
CA GLU A 117 15.83 2.08 2.03
C GLU A 117 15.81 0.89 3.00
N ILE A 118 16.19 1.13 4.25
CA ILE A 118 16.23 0.08 5.28
C ILE A 118 15.00 0.19 6.17
N PHE A 119 14.23 -0.90 6.28
CA PHE A 119 12.99 -0.95 7.06
C PHE A 119 13.18 -1.76 8.33
N LYS A 120 12.76 -1.18 9.45
CA LYS A 120 12.67 -1.90 10.72
C LYS A 120 11.43 -2.81 10.77
N PRO A 121 11.45 -3.92 11.53
CA PRO A 121 10.31 -4.85 11.64
C PRO A 121 8.97 -4.21 12.04
N ASP A 122 9.00 -3.11 12.79
CA ASP A 122 7.84 -2.37 13.27
C ASP A 122 7.31 -1.35 12.26
N HIS A 123 7.95 -1.21 11.09
CA HIS A 123 7.52 -0.27 10.07
C HIS A 123 6.09 -0.61 9.59
N PRO A 124 5.18 0.38 9.45
CA PRO A 124 3.78 0.13 9.08
C PRO A 124 3.57 -0.59 7.75
N ILE A 125 4.55 -0.64 6.86
CA ILE A 125 4.47 -1.40 5.59
C ILE A 125 4.21 -2.89 5.83
N PHE A 126 4.67 -3.46 6.95
CA PHE A 126 4.48 -4.89 7.24
C PHE A 126 3.10 -5.22 7.79
N THR A 127 2.33 -4.23 8.26
CA THR A 127 0.97 -4.42 8.80
C THR A 127 -0.11 -3.78 7.94
N ARG A 128 0.22 -2.67 7.26
CA ARG A 128 -0.71 -1.83 6.48
C ARG A 128 -0.32 -1.72 5.00
N GLY A 129 0.77 -2.38 4.59
CA GLY A 129 1.17 -2.43 3.17
C GLY A 129 0.13 -3.17 2.33
N GLU A 130 -0.19 -2.62 1.18
CA GLU A 130 -1.10 -3.22 0.22
C GLU A 130 -0.34 -4.12 -0.75
N LEU A 131 -0.81 -5.36 -0.94
CA LEU A 131 -0.24 -6.26 -1.94
C LEU A 131 -0.38 -5.66 -3.34
N CYS A 132 0.68 -5.74 -4.15
CA CYS A 132 0.61 -5.48 -5.58
C CYS A 132 0.26 -6.77 -6.32
N PRO A 133 -0.99 -6.95 -6.78
CA PRO A 133 -1.50 -8.23 -7.24
C PRO A 133 -0.79 -8.73 -8.50
N LEU A 134 -0.43 -7.83 -9.43
CA LEU A 134 0.30 -8.25 -10.64
C LEU A 134 1.68 -8.83 -10.35
N THR A 135 2.36 -8.33 -9.31
CA THR A 135 3.66 -8.86 -8.90
C THR A 135 3.58 -10.27 -8.32
N ALA A 136 2.47 -10.60 -7.68
CA ALA A 136 2.21 -11.95 -7.20
C ALA A 136 1.98 -12.93 -8.36
N VAL A 137 1.37 -12.48 -9.48
CA VAL A 137 1.11 -13.32 -10.66
C VAL A 137 2.41 -13.87 -11.28
N TYR A 138 3.48 -13.07 -11.32
CA TYR A 138 4.78 -13.51 -11.80
C TYR A 138 5.75 -13.95 -10.69
N GLY A 139 5.25 -14.16 -9.47
CA GLY A 139 5.95 -14.88 -8.41
C GLY A 139 6.86 -14.04 -7.51
N ILE A 140 6.75 -12.71 -7.54
CA ILE A 140 7.53 -11.83 -6.64
C ILE A 140 6.57 -10.85 -5.95
N PRO A 141 5.79 -11.30 -4.95
CA PRO A 141 4.80 -10.47 -4.30
C PRO A 141 5.45 -9.32 -3.52
N ILE A 142 5.14 -8.08 -3.89
CA ILE A 142 5.56 -6.89 -3.14
C ILE A 142 4.39 -6.25 -2.40
N LEU A 143 4.70 -5.57 -1.29
CA LEU A 143 3.79 -4.69 -0.57
C LEU A 143 4.16 -3.24 -0.90
N LEU A 144 3.16 -2.41 -1.17
CA LEU A 144 3.31 -0.96 -1.24
C LEU A 144 2.70 -0.29 -0.02
N TYR A 145 3.39 0.73 0.48
CA TYR A 145 2.89 1.59 1.53
C TYR A 145 3.09 3.05 1.13
N ARG A 146 2.08 3.88 1.37
CA ARG A 146 2.14 5.32 1.14
C ARG A 146 1.93 6.07 2.43
N THR A 147 2.66 7.17 2.60
CA THR A 147 2.39 8.14 3.65
C THR A 147 1.24 9.06 3.23
N GLN A 148 0.60 9.71 4.20
CA GLN A 148 -0.46 10.69 3.91
C GLN A 148 0.11 12.06 3.50
N PHE A 149 1.34 12.37 3.91
CA PHE A 149 2.01 13.66 3.72
C PHE A 149 3.54 13.49 3.71
N PRO A 150 4.30 14.38 3.03
CA PRO A 150 3.83 15.45 2.13
C PRO A 150 3.17 14.88 0.86
N TYR A 151 2.29 15.64 0.22
CA TYR A 151 1.67 15.22 -1.05
C TYR A 151 2.70 15.24 -2.17
N SER A 152 2.67 14.23 -3.03
CA SER A 152 3.63 14.06 -4.10
C SER A 152 3.04 13.28 -5.28
N ASP A 153 3.50 13.55 -6.49
CA ASP A 153 3.14 12.75 -7.65
C ASP A 153 3.96 11.46 -7.68
N ASN A 154 3.36 10.37 -7.21
CA ASN A 154 3.97 9.05 -7.22
C ASN A 154 3.38 8.15 -8.32
N GLN A 155 3.29 8.66 -9.55
CA GLN A 155 2.92 7.87 -10.74
C GLN A 155 3.61 6.49 -10.82
N PRO A 156 4.91 6.32 -10.49
CA PRO A 156 5.54 5.00 -10.51
C PRO A 156 4.89 3.98 -9.56
N ALA A 157 4.41 4.42 -8.39
CA ALA A 157 3.72 3.54 -7.44
C ALA A 157 2.35 3.08 -7.97
N VAL A 158 1.68 3.93 -8.76
CA VAL A 158 0.39 3.59 -9.41
C VAL A 158 0.57 2.43 -10.39
N TYR A 159 1.63 2.47 -11.21
CA TYR A 159 1.92 1.44 -12.20
C TYR A 159 2.29 0.10 -11.54
N LEU A 160 2.99 0.14 -10.40
CA LEU A 160 3.28 -1.05 -9.61
C LEU A 160 2.01 -1.67 -8.99
N ARG A 161 1.02 -0.85 -8.65
CA ARG A 161 -0.20 -1.27 -7.95
C ARG A 161 -1.35 -1.73 -8.86
N ILE A 162 -1.18 -1.82 -10.18
CA ILE A 162 -2.28 -2.18 -11.09
C ILE A 162 -2.88 -3.58 -10.84
N GLU A 163 -4.17 -3.73 -11.14
CA GLU A 163 -4.89 -5.02 -11.09
C GLU A 163 -4.64 -5.86 -12.37
N PRO A 164 -4.36 -7.18 -12.26
CA PRO A 164 -4.11 -8.04 -13.42
C PRO A 164 -5.27 -8.12 -14.41
N SER A 165 -6.50 -7.94 -13.93
CA SER A 165 -7.71 -8.05 -14.75
C SER A 165 -7.96 -6.82 -15.63
N SER A 166 -7.51 -5.64 -15.22
CA SER A 166 -7.91 -4.37 -15.87
C SER A 166 -6.76 -3.42 -16.18
N GLY A 167 -5.58 -3.59 -15.56
CA GLY A 167 -4.49 -2.64 -15.67
C GLY A 167 -4.69 -1.36 -14.87
N PHE A 168 -5.80 -1.21 -14.13
CA PHE A 168 -6.03 -0.06 -13.28
C PHE A 168 -5.59 -0.35 -11.84
N ALA A 169 -4.96 0.63 -11.19
CA ALA A 169 -4.80 0.61 -9.75
C ALA A 169 -6.14 0.92 -9.06
N PRO A 170 -6.35 0.60 -7.77
CA PRO A 170 -7.51 1.06 -7.03
C PRO A 170 -7.61 2.60 -7.02
N PHE A 171 -8.82 3.13 -6.89
CA PHE A 171 -9.07 4.58 -6.99
C PHE A 171 -8.17 5.41 -6.04
N HIS A 172 -7.93 4.94 -4.82
CA HIS A 172 -7.09 5.65 -3.84
C HIS A 172 -5.59 5.69 -4.18
N TRP A 173 -5.15 4.91 -5.17
CA TRP A 173 -3.81 5.01 -5.74
C TRP A 173 -3.80 5.86 -7.02
N GLN A 174 -4.91 5.94 -7.75
CA GLN A 174 -5.00 6.72 -8.99
C GLN A 174 -5.07 8.23 -8.77
N THR A 175 -5.58 8.68 -7.62
CA THR A 175 -5.68 10.11 -7.32
C THR A 175 -4.32 10.65 -6.88
N ASP A 176 -3.88 11.79 -7.45
CA ASP A 176 -2.57 12.47 -7.30
C ASP A 176 -2.17 12.95 -5.88
N TRP A 177 -2.51 12.19 -4.84
CA TRP A 177 -2.30 12.54 -3.43
C TRP A 177 -1.62 11.41 -2.67
N ASN A 178 -0.77 10.64 -3.35
CA ASN A 178 0.05 9.62 -2.72
C ASN A 178 1.25 10.34 -2.11
N GLY A 179 1.31 10.48 -0.77
CA GLY A 179 2.57 10.91 -0.15
C GLY A 179 3.69 9.90 -0.42
N ILE A 180 4.86 10.09 0.18
CA ILE A 180 6.04 9.22 -0.01
C ILE A 180 5.64 7.74 -0.03
N CYS A 181 5.99 7.07 -1.13
CA CYS A 181 5.69 5.67 -1.37
C CYS A 181 6.91 4.79 -1.10
N TYR A 182 6.65 3.58 -0.60
CA TYR A 182 7.64 2.59 -0.23
C TYR A 182 7.22 1.21 -0.70
N ALA A 183 8.20 0.36 -1.00
CA ALA A 183 8.00 -1.03 -1.41
C ALA A 183 8.91 -1.99 -0.63
N VAL A 184 8.40 -3.16 -0.28
CA VAL A 184 9.17 -4.31 0.25
C VAL A 184 8.64 -5.60 -0.37
N ARG A 185 9.45 -6.66 -0.40
CA ARG A 185 8.91 -7.99 -0.70
C ARG A 185 8.07 -8.49 0.47
N LYS A 186 6.95 -9.15 0.17
CA LYS A 186 6.05 -9.74 1.17
C LYS A 186 6.76 -10.82 2.01
N ASP A 187 7.70 -11.54 1.40
CA ASP A 187 8.53 -12.56 2.05
C ASP A 187 9.74 -12.00 2.82
N ARG A 188 9.88 -10.67 2.88
CA ARG A 188 10.96 -9.94 3.56
C ARG A 188 12.37 -10.20 3.01
N GLN A 189 12.51 -10.85 1.86
CA GLN A 189 13.77 -10.88 1.14
C GLN A 189 14.13 -9.48 0.62
N PRO A 190 15.42 -9.18 0.37
CA PRO A 190 15.83 -7.89 -0.15
C PRO A 190 15.09 -7.52 -1.44
N LEU A 191 14.54 -6.30 -1.48
CA LEU A 191 14.01 -5.69 -2.69
C LEU A 191 14.99 -4.60 -3.17
N HIS A 192 15.75 -4.91 -4.21
CA HIS A 192 16.69 -3.95 -4.81
C HIS A 192 15.96 -2.95 -5.74
N PRO A 193 16.43 -1.69 -5.82
CA PRO A 193 15.86 -0.69 -6.74
C PRO A 193 15.78 -1.16 -8.19
N GLU A 194 16.80 -1.89 -8.67
CA GLU A 194 16.89 -2.46 -10.01
C GLU A 194 15.77 -3.47 -10.28
N LEU A 195 15.39 -4.24 -9.25
CA LEU A 195 14.27 -5.18 -9.34
C LEU A 195 12.96 -4.43 -9.50
N LEU A 196 12.73 -3.42 -8.66
CA LEU A 196 11.49 -2.63 -8.68
C LEU A 196 11.37 -1.79 -9.95
N GLU A 197 12.48 -1.28 -10.48
CA GLU A 197 12.55 -0.62 -11.79
C GLU A 197 12.12 -1.58 -12.90
N THR A 198 12.65 -2.80 -12.90
CA THR A 198 12.30 -3.80 -13.91
C THR A 198 10.81 -4.17 -13.85
N MET A 199 10.25 -4.29 -12.64
CA MET A 199 8.80 -4.50 -12.44
C MET A 199 7.98 -3.32 -12.97
N HIS A 200 8.41 -2.09 -12.68
CA HIS A 200 7.76 -0.88 -13.17
C HIS A 200 7.76 -0.82 -14.71
N GLU A 201 8.89 -1.08 -15.34
CA GLU A 201 9.03 -1.09 -16.81
C GLU A 201 8.20 -2.21 -17.44
N PHE A 202 8.15 -3.38 -16.81
CA PHE A 202 7.29 -4.47 -17.28
C PHE A 202 5.82 -4.04 -17.25
N HIS A 203 5.34 -3.48 -16.15
CA HIS A 203 3.96 -3.00 -16.03
C HIS A 203 3.65 -1.85 -17.01
N SER A 204 4.57 -0.90 -17.14
CA SER A 204 4.49 0.20 -18.12
C SER A 204 4.33 -0.33 -19.55
N SER A 205 5.11 -1.36 -19.92
CA SER A 205 5.01 -1.99 -21.25
C SER A 205 3.66 -2.66 -21.50
N LEU A 206 3.05 -3.26 -20.47
CA LEU A 206 1.71 -3.86 -20.57
C LEU A 206 0.64 -2.77 -20.77
N LEU A 207 0.74 -1.68 -20.01
CA LEU A 207 -0.16 -0.51 -20.14
C LEU A 207 -0.05 0.14 -21.53
N GLY A 208 1.18 0.25 -22.07
CA GLY A 208 1.44 0.86 -23.37
C GLY A 208 1.14 -0.02 -24.60
N SER A 209 1.18 -1.35 -24.45
CA SER A 209 1.02 -2.31 -25.58
C SER A 209 -0.43 -2.65 -25.91
N GLY A 210 -1.42 -2.11 -25.18
CA GLY A 210 -2.82 -2.48 -25.33
C GLY A 210 -3.18 -3.82 -24.70
N TYR A 211 -2.28 -4.45 -23.93
CA TYR A 211 -2.49 -5.74 -23.26
C TYR A 211 -3.81 -5.79 -22.45
N PHE A 212 -4.12 -4.72 -21.74
CA PHE A 212 -5.33 -4.62 -20.91
C PHE A 212 -6.60 -4.18 -21.67
N LYS A 213 -6.49 -3.81 -22.95
CA LYS A 213 -7.64 -3.51 -23.81
C LYS A 213 -8.33 -4.80 -24.28
N GLU A 214 -7.59 -5.89 -24.36
CA GLU A 214 -8.13 -7.21 -24.68
C GLU A 214 -8.78 -7.88 -23.45
N PRO A 215 -9.95 -8.53 -23.61
CA PRO A 215 -10.51 -9.40 -22.59
C PRO A 215 -9.50 -10.46 -22.16
N VAL A 216 -9.52 -10.88 -20.88
CA VAL A 216 -8.53 -11.81 -20.29
C VAL A 216 -8.24 -13.04 -21.16
N GLY A 217 -9.27 -13.64 -21.77
CA GLY A 217 -9.14 -14.82 -22.63
C GLY A 217 -8.59 -14.56 -24.05
N ARG A 218 -8.43 -13.31 -24.47
CA ARG A 218 -7.91 -12.91 -25.79
C ARG A 218 -6.60 -12.13 -25.72
N ARG A 219 -5.99 -12.06 -24.54
CA ARG A 219 -4.71 -11.38 -24.38
C ARG A 219 -3.61 -12.10 -25.16
N PRO A 220 -2.64 -11.35 -25.72
CA PRO A 220 -1.62 -11.92 -26.63
C PRO A 220 -0.71 -12.95 -25.95
N TYR A 221 -0.61 -12.92 -24.62
CA TYR A 221 0.11 -13.90 -23.82
C TYR A 221 -0.35 -13.88 -22.35
N GLN A 222 -0.05 -14.94 -21.61
CA GLN A 222 -0.27 -15.00 -20.17
C GLN A 222 0.92 -14.38 -19.42
N ILE A 223 0.62 -13.63 -18.36
CA ILE A 223 1.65 -13.14 -17.44
C ILE A 223 2.04 -14.30 -16.54
N THR A 224 3.31 -14.68 -16.59
CA THR A 224 3.87 -15.81 -15.84
C THR A 224 5.28 -15.45 -15.34
N PRO A 225 5.83 -16.18 -14.35
CA PRO A 225 7.22 -15.99 -13.93
C PRO A 225 8.22 -16.08 -15.10
N LYS A 226 7.98 -16.97 -16.07
CA LYS A 226 8.82 -17.11 -17.27
C LYS A 226 8.73 -15.89 -18.18
N ALA A 227 7.53 -15.34 -18.39
CA ALA A 227 7.33 -14.15 -19.20
C ALA A 227 8.03 -12.92 -18.58
N TYR A 228 7.91 -12.74 -17.26
CA TYR A 228 8.61 -11.67 -16.54
C TYR A 228 10.12 -11.83 -16.61
N ARG A 229 10.67 -13.03 -16.37
CA ARG A 229 12.12 -13.29 -16.49
C ARG A 229 12.64 -12.94 -17.89
N LYS A 230 11.94 -13.39 -18.94
CA LYS A 230 12.31 -13.06 -20.33
C LYS A 230 12.35 -11.54 -20.56
N PHE A 231 11.33 -10.81 -20.09
CA PHE A 231 11.32 -9.35 -20.18
C PHE A 231 12.50 -8.72 -19.42
N SER A 232 12.75 -9.17 -18.19
CA SER A 232 13.86 -8.70 -17.35
C SER A 232 15.22 -8.89 -18.03
N ASP A 233 15.47 -10.07 -18.59
CA ASP A 233 16.71 -10.38 -19.30
C ASP A 233 16.91 -9.48 -20.52
N GLU A 234 15.86 -9.29 -21.33
CA GLU A 234 15.88 -8.41 -22.50
C GLU A 234 16.07 -6.94 -22.10
N TYR A 235 15.40 -6.50 -21.03
CA TYR A 235 15.52 -5.15 -20.48
C TYR A 235 16.97 -4.87 -20.05
N TRP A 236 17.55 -5.73 -19.22
CA TRP A 236 18.92 -5.54 -18.73
C TRP A 236 19.98 -5.74 -19.81
N ARG A 237 19.74 -6.61 -20.80
CA ARG A 237 20.59 -6.69 -21.99
C ARG A 237 20.67 -5.34 -22.73
N LYS A 238 19.55 -4.62 -22.85
CA LYS A 238 19.52 -3.26 -23.43
C LYS A 238 20.19 -2.24 -22.50
N GLN A 239 19.89 -2.26 -21.19
CA GLN A 239 20.50 -1.33 -20.22
C GLN A 239 22.03 -1.45 -20.16
N LYS A 240 22.60 -2.66 -20.31
CA LYS A 240 24.04 -2.89 -20.42
C LYS A 240 24.68 -2.14 -21.60
N GLN A 241 23.98 -2.00 -22.73
CA GLN A 241 24.46 -1.22 -23.89
C GLN A 241 24.56 0.28 -23.57
N PHE A 242 23.82 0.76 -22.56
CA PHE A 242 23.89 2.13 -22.05
C PHE A 242 24.82 2.27 -20.84
N GLY A 243 25.66 1.26 -20.55
CA GLY A 243 26.65 1.29 -19.46
C GLY A 243 26.07 1.05 -18.06
N ARG A 244 24.81 0.60 -17.94
CA ARG A 244 24.19 0.25 -16.65
C ARG A 244 24.37 -1.25 -16.37
N VAL A 245 24.83 -1.58 -15.18
CA VAL A 245 25.01 -2.97 -14.72
C VAL A 245 23.95 -3.30 -13.68
N SER A 246 23.27 -4.44 -13.85
CA SER A 246 22.30 -4.95 -12.85
C SER A 246 23.04 -5.60 -11.68
N ILE A 247 22.64 -5.27 -10.46
CA ILE A 247 23.13 -5.93 -9.23
C ILE A 247 22.60 -7.37 -9.12
N LEU A 248 21.52 -7.71 -9.83
CA LEU A 248 20.90 -9.04 -9.79
C LEU A 248 21.50 -10.03 -10.80
N ALA A 249 22.34 -9.57 -11.74
CA ALA A 249 22.92 -10.42 -12.77
C ALA A 249 24.16 -11.21 -12.28
N SER A 250 24.61 -10.99 -11.04
CA SER A 250 25.76 -11.69 -10.44
C SER A 250 25.38 -12.93 -9.63
N ASP A 251 24.11 -13.14 -9.32
CA ASP A 251 23.67 -14.27 -8.47
C ASP A 251 22.94 -15.32 -9.30
N GLY A 252 23.71 -16.22 -9.91
CA GLY A 252 23.23 -17.57 -10.28
C GLY A 252 22.86 -17.77 -11.75
N MET A 253 23.86 -18.12 -12.55
CA MET A 253 23.69 -19.06 -13.66
C MET A 253 24.95 -19.93 -13.78
N GLU A 254 25.09 -20.85 -12.83
CA GLU A 254 25.64 -22.20 -13.03
C GLU A 254 24.55 -23.22 -12.71
#